data_AF-A0A1J0LLV3-F1
#
_entry.id   AF-A0A1J0LLV3-F1
#
_cell.length_a   1.000
_cell.length_b   1.000
_cell.length_c   1.000
_cell.angle_alpha   90.00
_cell.angle_beta   90.00
_cell.angle_gamma   90.00
#
_symmetry.space_group_name_H-M   'P 1'
#
loop_
_entity.id
_entity.type
_entity.pdbx_description
1 polymer ?
#
loop_
_entity_poly.entity_id
_entity_poly.type
_entity_poly.pdbx_seq_one_letter_code
_entity_poly.pdbx_strand_id
1 'polypeptide(L)'
;MIKTHFYIFLIFLINTTVFSQELKTKIDLKKNVYHRNRWDIATSFRAEHIFSQNWTRLSLKETTKYYISPNLDAVGGVDVKYLFEKDFNNIFELRPFIGVQYHAFLIKNIDMKQQLLFENRNLFSSITNKSNLRSRFKVEFDYSISENNDFKWLIPIYFEWFIEDSDQIQDRYISNNSMSIGLIKKQLKKKSQWKLEYVLHKTRNIFTPENDDEYISEIGIYYLF
;
A
#
# COMPACT_ATOMS: atom_id res chain seq x y z
N MET A 1 -12.36 -4.84 -28.89
CA MET A 1 -12.80 -3.89 -27.84
C MET A 1 -11.79 -3.71 -26.69
N ILE A 2 -11.17 -4.77 -26.16
CA ILE A 2 -10.23 -4.69 -25.02
C ILE A 2 -8.97 -3.85 -25.33
N LYS A 3 -8.44 -3.93 -26.57
CA LYS A 3 -7.24 -3.18 -26.98
C LYS A 3 -7.43 -1.66 -26.86
N THR A 4 -8.57 -1.12 -27.30
CA THR A 4 -8.86 0.31 -27.27
C THR A 4 -8.90 0.88 -25.85
N HIS A 5 -9.50 0.15 -24.90
CA HIS A 5 -9.56 0.57 -23.50
C HIS A 5 -8.17 0.57 -22.83
N PHE A 6 -7.31 -0.38 -23.20
CA PHE A 6 -5.93 -0.43 -22.72
C PHE A 6 -5.11 0.78 -23.18
N TYR A 7 -5.23 1.18 -24.45
CA TYR A 7 -4.51 2.36 -24.97
C TYR A 7 -5.00 3.66 -24.32
N ILE A 8 -6.31 3.82 -24.10
CA ILE A 8 -6.86 5.00 -23.40
C ILE A 8 -6.33 5.06 -21.96
N PHE A 9 -6.31 3.93 -21.25
CA PHE A 9 -5.74 3.86 -19.90
C PHE A 9 -4.23 4.20 -19.89
N LEU A 10 -3.47 3.71 -20.87
CA LEU A 10 -2.05 4.02 -21.00
C LEU A 10 -1.82 5.52 -21.27
N ILE A 11 -2.61 6.13 -22.16
CA ILE A 11 -2.55 7.56 -22.46
C ILE A 11 -2.91 8.39 -21.22
N PHE A 12 -3.91 7.97 -20.44
CA PHE A 12 -4.28 8.61 -19.19
C PHE A 12 -3.15 8.54 -18.15
N LEU A 13 -2.49 7.39 -18.01
CA LEU A 13 -1.32 7.22 -17.14
C LEU A 13 -0.17 8.14 -17.57
N ILE A 14 0.12 8.21 -18.87
CA ILE A 14 1.19 9.07 -19.39
C ILE A 14 0.89 10.55 -19.09
N ASN A 15 -0.34 11.02 -19.31
CA ASN A 15 -0.69 12.43 -19.07
C ASN A 15 -0.73 12.82 -17.58
N THR A 16 -1.00 11.87 -16.68
CA THR A 16 -1.03 12.14 -15.22
C THR A 16 0.35 12.15 -14.56
N THR A 17 1.39 11.60 -15.21
CA THR A 17 2.78 11.67 -14.71
C THR A 17 3.43 13.06 -14.79
N VAL A 18 2.77 14.07 -15.33
CA VAL A 18 3.33 15.43 -15.46
C VAL A 18 3.44 16.17 -14.11
N PHE A 19 2.79 15.66 -13.05
CA PHE A 19 2.82 16.27 -11.72
C PHE A 19 3.77 15.52 -10.76
N SER A 20 4.92 16.15 -10.48
CA SER A 20 5.96 15.80 -9.49
C SER A 20 6.53 14.37 -9.60
N GLN A 21 7.67 14.22 -10.29
CA GLN A 21 8.30 12.93 -10.58
C GLN A 21 9.48 12.64 -9.64
N GLU A 22 9.19 12.11 -8.45
CA GLU A 22 10.17 11.24 -7.80
C GLU A 22 10.06 9.86 -8.42
N LEU A 23 11.05 9.45 -9.23
CA LEU A 23 11.09 8.10 -9.75
C LEU A 23 11.33 7.14 -8.58
N LYS A 24 10.35 6.27 -8.34
CA LYS A 24 10.39 5.24 -7.31
C LYS A 24 10.21 3.87 -7.94
N THR A 25 11.04 2.92 -7.53
CA THR A 25 10.88 1.50 -7.87
C THR A 25 10.57 0.69 -6.62
N LYS A 26 9.76 -0.34 -6.79
CA LYS A 26 9.28 -1.18 -5.69
C LYS A 26 9.15 -2.62 -6.14
N ILE A 27 9.68 -3.51 -5.32
CA ILE A 27 9.51 -4.96 -5.44
C ILE A 27 8.82 -5.43 -4.16
N ASP A 28 7.71 -6.16 -4.30
CA ASP A 28 6.94 -6.70 -3.18
C ASP A 28 6.74 -8.20 -3.39
N LEU A 29 7.30 -9.00 -2.49
CA LEU A 29 7.21 -10.46 -2.48
C LEU A 29 6.35 -10.86 -1.30
N LYS A 30 5.17 -11.41 -1.57
CA LYS A 30 4.22 -11.86 -0.53
C LYS A 30 4.03 -13.36 -0.61
N LYS A 31 3.98 -14.02 0.56
CA LYS A 31 3.68 -15.45 0.70
C LYS A 31 2.74 -15.69 1.87
N ASN A 32 1.71 -16.49 1.65
CA ASN A 32 0.91 -17.04 2.75
C ASN A 32 1.69 -18.18 3.39
N VAL A 33 2.09 -18.02 4.64
CA VAL A 33 2.93 -18.98 5.39
C VAL A 33 2.09 -19.97 6.19
N TYR A 34 0.88 -19.57 6.59
CA TYR A 34 -0.03 -20.42 7.34
C TYR A 34 -1.48 -20.13 6.93
N HIS A 35 -2.25 -21.19 6.68
CA HIS A 35 -3.68 -21.08 6.39
C HIS A 35 -4.41 -22.29 6.98
N ARG A 36 -5.12 -22.09 8.09
CA ARG A 36 -5.89 -23.17 8.73
C ARG A 36 -7.06 -22.61 9.54
N ASN A 37 -8.21 -23.27 9.43
CA ASN A 37 -9.43 -22.93 10.16
C ASN A 37 -9.81 -21.46 9.94
N ARG A 38 -9.74 -20.65 11.02
CA ARG A 38 -10.06 -19.22 11.03
C ARG A 38 -8.82 -18.33 10.94
N TRP A 39 -7.63 -18.88 10.75
CA TRP A 39 -6.38 -18.13 10.76
C TRP A 39 -5.68 -18.15 9.41
N ASP A 40 -5.19 -16.98 8.99
CA ASP A 40 -4.36 -16.78 7.80
C ASP A 40 -3.18 -15.88 8.16
N ILE A 41 -1.95 -16.37 7.96
CA ILE A 41 -0.72 -15.62 8.22
C ILE A 41 0.03 -15.48 6.91
N ALA A 42 0.36 -14.23 6.59
CA ALA A 42 1.12 -13.87 5.42
C ALA A 42 2.37 -13.06 5.80
N THR A 43 3.48 -13.38 5.15
CA THR A 43 4.73 -12.62 5.26
C THR A 43 4.98 -11.95 3.92
N SER A 44 5.36 -10.68 3.94
CA SER A 44 5.79 -9.93 2.76
C SER A 44 7.13 -9.28 2.98
N PHE A 45 8.03 -9.45 2.01
CA PHE A 45 9.27 -8.70 1.90
C PHE A 45 9.13 -7.65 0.81
N ARG A 46 9.56 -6.43 1.10
CA ARG A 46 9.48 -5.30 0.18
C ARG A 46 10.81 -4.56 0.12
N ALA A 47 11.27 -4.28 -1.10
CA ALA A 47 12.38 -3.39 -1.37
C ALA A 47 11.87 -2.19 -2.18
N GLU A 48 12.18 -0.99 -1.74
CA GLU A 48 11.82 0.27 -2.38
C GLU A 48 13.08 1.11 -2.58
N HIS A 49 13.21 1.76 -3.73
CA HIS A 49 14.30 2.68 -4.03
C HIS A 49 13.76 3.95 -4.66
N ILE A 50 14.15 5.11 -4.14
CA ILE A 50 13.82 6.42 -4.69
C ILE A 50 15.08 7.03 -5.30
N PHE A 51 15.09 7.18 -6.62
CA PHE A 51 16.30 7.59 -7.35
C PHE A 51 16.67 9.06 -7.12
N SER A 52 15.69 9.95 -6.94
CA SER A 52 15.93 11.38 -6.72
C SER A 52 16.70 11.65 -5.42
N GLN A 53 16.41 10.87 -4.38
CA GLN A 53 16.96 11.06 -3.04
C GLN A 53 18.02 10.00 -2.67
N ASN A 54 18.26 9.03 -3.56
CA ASN A 54 19.21 7.93 -3.35
C ASN A 54 19.04 7.22 -1.99
N TRP A 55 17.79 6.96 -1.60
CA TRP A 55 17.50 6.11 -0.44
C TRP A 55 16.87 4.79 -0.87
N THR A 56 17.15 3.78 -0.06
CA THR A 56 16.62 2.43 -0.21
C THR A 56 15.93 2.03 1.08
N ARG A 57 14.73 1.45 0.98
CA ARG A 57 14.01 0.90 2.13
C ARG A 57 13.72 -0.56 1.93
N LEU A 58 14.10 -1.34 2.93
CA LEU A 58 13.72 -2.73 3.05
C LEU A 58 12.62 -2.83 4.11
N SER A 59 11.61 -3.65 3.86
CA SER A 59 10.51 -3.89 4.78
C SER A 59 10.22 -5.38 4.83
N LEU A 60 10.05 -5.90 6.04
CA LEU A 60 9.56 -7.23 6.32
C LEU A 60 8.29 -7.08 7.15
N LYS A 61 7.18 -7.55 6.60
CA LYS A 61 5.87 -7.44 7.23
C LYS A 61 5.24 -8.80 7.43
N GLU A 62 4.79 -9.06 8.64
CA GLU A 62 3.94 -10.20 8.96
C GLU A 62 2.53 -9.68 9.23
N THR A 63 1.54 -10.36 8.63
CA THR A 63 0.13 -10.03 8.79
C THR A 63 -0.62 -11.29 9.17
N THR A 64 -1.33 -11.23 10.28
CA THR A 64 -2.24 -12.27 10.75
C THR A 64 -3.68 -11.79 10.58
N LYS A 65 -4.52 -12.65 10.02
CA LYS A 65 -5.97 -12.47 9.93
C LYS A 65 -6.67 -13.56 10.71
N TYR A 66 -7.67 -13.17 11.49
CA TYR A 66 -8.61 -14.07 12.13
C TYR A 66 -10.01 -13.83 11.56
N TYR A 67 -10.56 -14.84 10.87
CA TYR A 67 -11.89 -14.79 10.26
C TYR A 67 -12.97 -14.92 11.35
N ILE A 68 -13.52 -13.79 11.77
CA ILE A 68 -14.59 -13.74 12.79
C ILE A 68 -15.90 -14.21 12.18
N SER A 69 -16.22 -13.72 10.99
CA SER A 69 -17.40 -14.06 10.20
C SER A 69 -17.06 -14.03 8.70
N PRO A 70 -17.96 -14.45 7.80
CA PRO A 70 -17.73 -14.38 6.36
C PRO A 70 -17.43 -12.96 5.82
N ASN A 71 -17.81 -11.93 6.58
CA ASN A 71 -17.69 -10.52 6.17
C ASN A 71 -16.77 -9.71 7.08
N LEU A 72 -16.20 -10.31 8.14
CA LEU A 72 -15.42 -9.57 9.12
C LEU A 72 -14.19 -10.36 9.57
N ASP A 73 -13.03 -9.72 9.45
CA ASP A 73 -11.76 -10.23 9.95
C ASP A 73 -11.22 -9.31 11.05
N ALA A 74 -10.66 -9.88 12.10
CA ALA A 74 -9.63 -9.18 12.87
C ALA A 74 -8.30 -9.28 12.13
N VAL A 75 -7.57 -8.18 12.06
CA VAL A 75 -6.28 -8.10 11.37
C VAL A 75 -5.23 -7.54 12.33
N GLY A 76 -4.07 -8.17 12.40
CA GLY A 76 -2.95 -7.64 13.16
C GLY A 76 -1.62 -8.03 12.52
N GLY A 77 -0.54 -7.50 13.06
CA GLY A 77 0.78 -7.83 12.55
C GLY A 77 1.85 -6.84 12.96
N VAL A 78 3.00 -6.98 12.31
CA VAL A 78 4.16 -6.13 12.51
C VAL A 78 4.83 -5.86 11.18
N ASP A 79 5.23 -4.62 10.95
CA ASP A 79 6.01 -4.19 9.79
C ASP A 79 7.34 -3.62 10.30
N VAL A 80 8.43 -4.29 9.96
CA VAL A 80 9.79 -3.91 10.30
C VAL A 80 10.41 -3.28 9.07
N LYS A 81 10.91 -2.06 9.17
CA LYS A 81 11.54 -1.35 8.05
C LYS A 81 12.94 -0.89 8.40
N TYR A 82 13.80 -0.90 7.40
CA TYR A 82 15.12 -0.33 7.48
C TYR A 82 15.32 0.60 6.29
N LEU A 83 15.61 1.86 6.59
CA LEU A 83 15.90 2.92 5.63
C LEU A 83 17.41 3.15 5.57
N PHE A 84 17.97 2.98 4.38
CA PHE A 84 19.32 3.37 4.02
C PHE A 84 19.27 4.70 3.28
N GLU A 85 19.90 5.73 3.82
CA GLU A 85 20.04 7.04 3.17
C GLU A 85 21.51 7.44 3.27
N LYS A 86 22.11 7.93 2.17
CA LYS A 86 23.55 8.22 2.12
C LYS A 86 23.93 9.44 2.97
N ASP A 87 23.03 10.43 3.03
CA ASP A 87 23.30 11.74 3.61
C ASP A 87 22.71 11.90 5.03
N PHE A 88 21.97 10.89 5.52
CA PHE A 88 21.31 10.89 6.82
C PHE A 88 21.60 9.59 7.58
N ASN A 89 21.27 9.56 8.87
CA ASN A 89 21.40 8.33 9.64
C ASN A 89 20.39 7.28 9.17
N ASN A 90 20.84 6.03 9.11
CA ASN A 90 19.95 4.91 8.87
C ASN A 90 18.83 4.88 9.91
N ILE A 91 17.61 4.58 9.46
CA ILE A 91 16.43 4.55 10.32
C ILE A 91 15.90 3.12 10.37
N PHE A 92 15.78 2.59 11.57
CA PHE A 92 15.04 1.36 11.82
C PHE A 92 13.64 1.72 12.32
N GLU A 93 12.61 1.13 11.72
CA GLU A 93 11.22 1.37 12.09
C GLU A 93 10.54 0.05 12.47
N LEU A 94 9.92 0.01 13.64
CA LEU A 94 9.07 -1.08 14.08
C LEU A 94 7.62 -0.60 14.17
N ARG A 95 6.74 -1.23 13.40
CA ARG A 95 5.34 -0.81 13.27
C ARG A 95 4.37 -1.96 13.53
N PRO A 96 4.10 -2.32 14.80
CA PRO A 96 2.98 -3.18 15.14
C PRO A 96 1.65 -2.51 14.78
N PHE A 97 0.69 -3.31 14.37
CA PHE A 97 -0.66 -2.84 14.06
C PHE A 97 -1.72 -3.88 14.43
N ILE A 98 -2.92 -3.39 14.72
CA ILE A 98 -4.12 -4.18 14.96
C ILE A 98 -5.33 -3.45 14.38
N GLY A 99 -6.37 -4.18 14.00
CA GLY A 99 -7.58 -3.59 13.49
C GLY A 99 -8.57 -4.61 12.97
N VAL A 100 -9.48 -4.13 12.14
CA VAL A 100 -10.58 -4.92 11.57
C VAL A 100 -10.69 -4.68 10.08
N GLN A 101 -11.18 -5.68 9.37
CA GLN A 101 -11.43 -5.61 7.94
C GLN A 101 -12.82 -6.16 7.64
N TYR A 102 -13.67 -5.31 7.07
CA TYR A 102 -15.01 -5.67 6.63
C TYR A 102 -15.01 -5.92 5.11
N HIS A 103 -15.69 -6.98 4.68
CA HIS A 103 -15.87 -7.34 3.28
C HIS A 103 -17.34 -7.26 2.91
N ALA A 104 -17.65 -6.53 1.85
CA ALA A 104 -18.99 -6.47 1.30
C ALA A 104 -18.98 -6.80 -0.19
N PHE A 105 -19.92 -7.65 -0.59
CA PHE A 105 -20.23 -7.87 -1.99
C PHE A 105 -21.32 -6.87 -2.37
N LEU A 106 -20.97 -5.79 -3.05
CA LEU A 106 -21.94 -4.76 -3.42
C LEU A 106 -22.82 -5.26 -4.58
N ILE A 107 -22.17 -5.77 -5.62
CA ILE A 107 -22.78 -6.33 -6.84
C ILE A 107 -21.87 -7.48 -7.29
N LYS A 108 -22.38 -8.43 -8.09
CA LYS A 108 -21.64 -9.63 -8.57
C LYS A 108 -20.21 -9.38 -9.07
N ASN A 109 -19.91 -8.19 -9.59
CA ASN A 109 -18.61 -7.84 -10.16
C ASN A 109 -17.82 -6.80 -9.34
N ILE A 110 -18.33 -6.38 -8.17
CA ILE A 110 -17.68 -5.36 -7.32
C ILE A 110 -17.56 -5.92 -5.90
N ASP A 111 -16.32 -6.23 -5.53
CA ASP A 111 -15.97 -6.55 -4.16
C ASP A 111 -15.50 -5.27 -3.46
N MET A 112 -16.03 -4.98 -2.28
CA MET A 112 -15.60 -3.88 -1.43
C MET A 112 -14.92 -4.42 -0.17
N LYS A 113 -13.79 -3.82 0.21
CA LYS A 113 -13.12 -4.05 1.48
C LYS A 113 -12.95 -2.72 2.22
N GLN A 114 -13.33 -2.68 3.48
CA GLN A 114 -13.05 -1.56 4.37
C GLN A 114 -12.13 -2.03 5.49
N GLN A 115 -11.10 -1.27 5.81
CA GLN A 115 -10.11 -1.63 6.80
C GLN A 115 -9.86 -0.46 7.73
N LEU A 116 -9.94 -0.71 9.04
CA LEU A 116 -9.53 0.24 10.08
C LEU A 116 -8.39 -0.40 10.86
N LEU A 117 -7.21 0.23 10.88
CA LEU A 117 -6.04 -0.20 11.63
C LEU A 117 -5.61 0.89 12.62
N PHE A 118 -5.14 0.47 13.78
CA PHE A 118 -4.34 1.26 14.70
C PHE A 118 -2.90 0.79 14.58
N GLU A 119 -2.00 1.70 14.21
CA GLU A 119 -0.59 1.44 13.99
C GLU A 119 0.22 2.22 15.03
N ASN A 120 1.15 1.58 15.73
CA ASN A 120 2.14 2.27 16.55
C ASN A 120 3.47 2.28 15.79
N ARG A 121 3.94 3.45 15.35
CA ARG A 121 5.23 3.63 14.68
C ARG A 121 6.32 3.93 15.69
N ASN A 122 7.31 3.05 15.79
CA ASN A 122 8.50 3.26 16.60
C ASN A 122 9.69 3.45 15.68
N LEU A 123 10.25 4.65 15.66
CA LEU A 123 11.42 5.02 14.87
C LEU A 123 12.65 5.02 15.77
N PHE A 124 13.70 4.36 15.31
CA PHE A 124 14.98 4.26 15.98
C PHE A 124 16.07 4.76 15.03
N SER A 125 16.82 5.76 15.48
CA SER A 125 17.99 6.31 14.77
C SER A 125 19.12 6.55 15.77
N SER A 126 20.33 6.81 15.28
CA SER A 126 21.48 7.13 16.16
C SER A 126 21.28 8.42 16.97
N ILE A 127 20.41 9.33 16.52
CA ILE A 127 20.19 10.64 17.16
C ILE A 127 18.94 10.65 18.03
N THR A 128 17.84 10.05 17.55
CA THR A 128 16.54 10.13 18.23
C THR A 128 15.74 8.84 18.15
N ASN A 129 14.98 8.57 19.19
CA ASN A 129 13.92 7.56 19.22
C ASN A 129 12.57 8.27 19.32
N LYS A 130 11.64 7.94 18.43
CA LYS A 130 10.31 8.55 18.40
C LYS A 130 9.24 7.46 18.31
N SER A 131 8.10 7.69 18.95
CA SER A 131 6.94 6.82 18.89
C SER A 131 5.70 7.64 18.55
N ASN A 132 4.85 7.17 17.64
CA ASN A 132 3.59 7.82 17.30
C ASN A 132 2.51 6.77 17.05
N LEU A 133 1.35 7.01 17.65
CA LEU A 133 0.15 6.24 17.38
C LEU A 133 -0.61 6.91 16.24
N ARG A 134 -1.12 6.10 15.31
CA ARG A 134 -1.98 6.58 14.25
C ARG A 134 -3.07 5.59 13.90
N SER A 135 -4.19 6.13 13.45
CA SER A 135 -5.26 5.36 12.85
C SER A 135 -5.15 5.41 11.34
N ARG A 136 -5.46 4.30 10.68
CA ARG A 136 -5.46 4.17 9.23
C ARG A 136 -6.78 3.58 8.78
N PHE A 137 -7.50 4.33 7.95
CA PHE A 137 -8.73 3.86 7.34
C PHE A 137 -8.50 3.67 5.84
N LYS A 138 -8.87 2.50 5.31
CA LYS A 138 -8.73 2.18 3.88
C LYS A 138 -10.03 1.61 3.34
N VAL A 139 -10.45 2.08 2.18
CA VAL A 139 -11.56 1.51 1.40
C VAL A 139 -11.03 1.08 0.05
N GLU A 140 -11.26 -0.18 -0.32
CA GLU A 140 -10.80 -0.81 -1.56
C GLU A 140 -11.99 -1.39 -2.32
N PHE A 141 -12.02 -1.16 -3.63
CA PHE A 141 -13.00 -1.71 -4.57
C PHE A 141 -12.25 -2.50 -5.64
N ASP A 142 -12.63 -3.76 -5.84
CA ASP A 142 -12.11 -4.59 -6.91
C ASP A 142 -13.21 -4.83 -7.95
N TYR A 143 -13.14 -4.17 -9.10
CA TYR A 143 -14.08 -4.38 -10.20
C TYR A 143 -13.61 -5.48 -11.16
N SER A 144 -14.38 -6.56 -11.27
CA SER A 144 -14.07 -7.67 -12.19
C SER A 144 -14.55 -7.38 -13.62
N ILE A 145 -13.60 -7.09 -14.51
CA ILE A 145 -13.88 -6.81 -15.94
C ILE A 145 -14.29 -8.09 -16.66
N SER A 146 -13.50 -9.15 -16.48
CA SER A 146 -13.68 -10.42 -17.17
C SER A 146 -13.03 -11.56 -16.38
N GLU A 147 -13.65 -12.73 -16.46
CA GLU A 147 -13.20 -13.95 -15.81
C GLU A 147 -13.36 -15.10 -16.79
N ASN A 148 -12.31 -15.90 -16.94
CA ASN A 148 -12.36 -17.19 -17.60
C ASN A 148 -11.58 -18.23 -16.78
N ASN A 149 -11.50 -19.47 -17.27
CA ASN A 149 -10.90 -20.58 -16.53
C ASN A 149 -9.41 -20.38 -16.19
N ASP A 150 -8.70 -19.50 -16.90
CA ASP A 150 -7.25 -19.30 -16.73
C ASP A 150 -6.92 -17.98 -16.04
N PHE A 151 -7.69 -16.93 -16.29
CA PHE A 151 -7.40 -15.58 -15.82
C PHE A 151 -8.62 -14.77 -15.41
N LYS A 152 -8.38 -13.83 -14.48
CA LYS A 152 -9.33 -12.80 -14.07
C LYS A 152 -8.67 -11.43 -14.16
N TRP A 153 -9.36 -10.48 -14.79
CA TRP A 153 -8.93 -9.08 -14.86
C TRP A 153 -9.71 -8.23 -13.87
N LEU A 154 -8.99 -7.46 -13.04
CA LEU A 154 -9.59 -6.59 -12.04
C LEU A 154 -9.11 -5.14 -12.21
N ILE A 155 -9.98 -4.19 -11.94
CA ILE A 155 -9.62 -2.78 -11.71
C ILE A 155 -9.70 -2.54 -10.20
N PRO A 156 -8.58 -2.62 -9.46
CA PRO A 156 -8.54 -2.16 -8.08
C PRO A 156 -8.60 -0.63 -8.03
N ILE A 157 -9.42 -0.11 -7.13
CA ILE A 157 -9.44 1.30 -6.72
C ILE A 157 -9.36 1.31 -5.20
N TYR A 158 -8.50 2.14 -4.61
CA TYR A 158 -8.57 2.34 -3.16
C TYR A 158 -8.39 3.81 -2.76
N PHE A 159 -8.94 4.12 -1.60
CA PHE A 159 -8.75 5.35 -0.87
C PHE A 159 -8.23 5.01 0.52
N GLU A 160 -7.28 5.78 0.99
CA GLU A 160 -6.63 5.54 2.27
C GLU A 160 -6.40 6.85 3.00
N TRP A 161 -6.71 6.88 4.29
CA TRP A 161 -6.55 8.04 5.16
C TRP A 161 -5.74 7.65 6.39
N PHE A 162 -4.83 8.53 6.77
CA PHE A 162 -4.06 8.42 8.01
C PHE A 162 -4.48 9.55 8.95
N ILE A 163 -4.83 9.19 10.17
CA ILE A 163 -5.20 10.11 11.24
C ILE A 163 -4.10 9.98 12.29
N GLU A 164 -3.27 11.00 12.42
CA GLU A 164 -2.14 11.02 13.35
C GLU A 164 -2.43 11.99 14.48
N ASP A 165 -2.17 11.58 15.73
CA ASP A 165 -2.48 12.39 16.93
C ASP A 165 -1.40 13.43 17.26
N SER A 166 -0.23 13.39 16.61
CA SER A 166 0.87 14.30 16.93
C SER A 166 1.78 14.65 15.75
N ASP A 167 2.18 15.92 15.67
CA ASP A 167 3.24 16.42 14.78
C ASP A 167 4.67 16.06 15.26
N GLN A 168 4.80 15.18 16.26
CA GLN A 168 6.08 14.93 16.94
C GLN A 168 7.08 14.13 16.09
N ILE A 169 6.58 13.36 15.11
CA ILE A 169 7.43 12.74 14.10
C ILE A 169 7.65 13.73 12.96
N GLN A 170 8.81 14.38 12.96
CA GLN A 170 9.33 15.09 11.80
C GLN A 170 9.74 14.09 10.71
N ASP A 171 8.77 13.49 10.04
CA ASP A 171 9.01 12.82 8.76
C ASP A 171 9.05 13.87 7.66
N ARG A 172 9.92 13.66 6.66
CA ARG A 172 9.94 14.53 5.46
C ARG A 172 8.59 14.54 4.73
N TYR A 173 7.88 13.40 4.74
CA TYR A 173 6.56 13.25 4.14
C TYR A 173 5.64 12.45 5.06
N ILE A 174 4.71 13.13 5.73
CA ILE A 174 3.56 12.47 6.36
C ILE A 174 2.48 12.35 5.28
N SER A 175 2.21 11.13 4.84
CA SER A 175 1.06 10.88 3.96
C SER A 175 -0.23 11.08 4.75
N ASN A 176 -1.03 12.05 4.36
CA ASN A 176 -2.34 12.30 4.97
C ASN A 176 -3.41 11.40 4.35
N ASN A 177 -3.36 11.28 3.03
CA ASN A 177 -4.22 10.36 2.30
C ASN A 177 -3.54 9.86 1.02
N SER A 178 -4.06 8.76 0.50
CA SER A 178 -3.70 8.28 -0.83
C SER A 178 -4.92 7.74 -1.57
N MET A 179 -4.86 7.87 -2.89
CA MET A 179 -5.80 7.29 -3.83
C MET A 179 -5.02 6.43 -4.81
N SER A 180 -5.56 5.28 -5.17
CA SER A 180 -4.95 4.42 -6.18
C SER A 180 -5.97 3.89 -7.16
N ILE A 181 -5.50 3.71 -8.39
CA ILE A 181 -6.20 2.97 -9.44
C ILE A 181 -5.19 2.05 -10.15
N GLY A 182 -5.62 0.85 -10.53
CA GLY A 182 -4.74 -0.07 -11.24
C GLY A 182 -5.44 -1.06 -12.14
N LEU A 183 -4.66 -2.01 -12.62
CA LEU A 183 -5.09 -3.15 -13.41
C LEU A 183 -4.37 -4.40 -12.88
N ILE A 184 -5.15 -5.41 -12.46
CA ILE A 184 -4.63 -6.70 -12.01
C ILE A 184 -5.00 -7.77 -13.04
N LYS A 185 -4.02 -8.58 -13.42
CA LYS A 185 -4.21 -9.85 -14.13
C LYS A 185 -3.88 -11.00 -13.18
N LYS A 186 -4.91 -11.68 -12.69
CA LYS A 186 -4.78 -12.85 -11.81
C LYS A 186 -4.78 -14.14 -12.62
N GLN A 187 -3.78 -14.99 -12.45
CA GLN A 187 -3.70 -16.33 -13.03
C GLN A 187 -4.28 -17.35 -12.05
N LEU A 188 -5.44 -17.93 -12.37
CA LEU A 188 -6.21 -18.73 -11.42
C LEU A 188 -5.50 -20.05 -11.08
N LYS A 189 -4.97 -20.75 -12.09
CA LYS A 189 -4.28 -22.05 -11.91
C LYS A 189 -2.95 -21.93 -11.18
N LYS A 190 -2.16 -20.91 -11.49
CA LYS A 190 -0.82 -20.69 -10.92
C LYS A 190 -0.85 -19.94 -9.59
N LYS A 191 -2.02 -19.42 -9.20
CA LYS A 191 -2.23 -18.54 -8.04
C LYS A 191 -1.37 -17.26 -8.05
N SER A 192 -0.75 -16.93 -9.18
CA SER A 192 0.05 -15.73 -9.35
C SER A 192 -0.78 -14.55 -9.88
N GLN A 193 -0.26 -13.34 -9.73
CA GLN A 193 -0.90 -12.14 -10.26
C GLN A 193 0.13 -11.08 -10.66
N TRP A 194 -0.19 -10.37 -11.74
CA TRP A 194 0.51 -9.16 -12.17
C TRP A 194 -0.38 -7.97 -11.88
N LYS A 195 0.21 -6.88 -11.40
CA LYS A 195 -0.51 -5.63 -11.12
C LYS A 195 0.28 -4.45 -11.67
N LEU A 196 -0.38 -3.61 -12.45
CA LEU A 196 0.06 -2.26 -12.75
C LEU A 196 -0.80 -1.30 -11.93
N GLU A 197 -0.19 -0.33 -11.25
CA GLU A 197 -0.90 0.57 -10.36
C GLU A 197 -0.36 1.99 -10.50
N TYR A 198 -1.27 2.96 -10.41
CA TYR A 198 -0.96 4.37 -10.20
C TYR A 198 -1.49 4.78 -8.83
N VAL A 199 -0.63 5.38 -8.02
CA VAL A 199 -0.97 5.88 -6.69
C VAL A 199 -0.69 7.37 -6.64
N LEU A 200 -1.65 8.13 -6.14
CA LEU A 200 -1.51 9.54 -5.81
C LEU A 200 -1.52 9.67 -4.28
N HIS A 201 -0.46 10.25 -3.75
CA HIS A 201 -0.31 10.56 -2.33
C HIS A 201 -0.47 12.05 -2.11
N LYS A 202 -1.29 12.43 -1.14
CA LYS A 202 -1.30 13.78 -0.58
C LYS A 202 -0.45 13.79 0.68
N THR A 203 0.62 14.56 0.67
CA THR A 203 1.60 14.63 1.75
C THR A 203 1.70 16.03 2.31
N ARG A 204 2.00 16.15 3.61
CA ARG A 204 2.34 17.42 4.24
C ARG A 204 3.85 17.49 4.41
N ASN A 205 4.46 18.54 3.88
CA ASN A 205 5.87 18.84 4.13
C ASN A 205 5.98 19.68 5.41
N ILE A 206 6.70 19.15 6.40
CA ILE A 206 6.83 19.79 7.72
C ILE A 206 7.89 20.90 7.70
N PHE A 207 8.78 20.91 6.70
CA PHE A 207 9.88 21.88 6.58
C PHE A 207 9.47 23.18 5.87
N THR A 208 8.36 23.18 5.15
CA THR A 208 7.75 24.35 4.51
C THR A 208 6.37 24.61 5.13
N PRO A 209 6.31 25.26 6.30
CA PRO A 209 5.07 25.48 7.05
C PRO A 209 4.04 26.39 6.36
N GLU A 210 4.38 26.98 5.20
CA GLU A 210 3.41 27.58 4.27
C GLU A 210 2.60 26.50 3.55
N ASN A 211 1.81 25.73 4.31
CA ASN A 211 0.55 25.02 4.00
C ASN A 211 0.28 24.36 2.63
N ASP A 212 1.25 24.21 1.74
CA ASP A 212 1.01 23.61 0.44
C ASP A 212 1.06 22.09 0.56
N ASP A 213 -0.13 21.49 0.40
CA ASP A 213 -0.25 20.05 0.24
C ASP A 213 0.56 19.61 -0.99
N GLU A 214 1.57 18.77 -0.77
CA GLU A 214 2.37 18.21 -1.85
C GLU A 214 1.74 16.92 -2.36
N TYR A 215 1.53 16.84 -3.67
CA TYR A 215 1.06 15.63 -4.33
C TYR A 215 2.23 14.86 -4.93
N ILE A 216 2.38 13.61 -4.51
CA ILE A 216 3.40 12.70 -5.02
C ILE A 216 2.68 11.59 -5.77
N SER A 217 3.09 11.34 -7.02
CA SER A 217 2.54 10.23 -7.80
C SER A 217 3.53 9.07 -7.91
N GLU A 218 3.03 7.84 -7.91
CA GLU A 218 3.81 6.60 -8.01
C GLU A 218 3.19 5.70 -9.08
N ILE A 219 4.03 5.11 -9.94
CA ILE A 219 3.65 3.99 -10.78
C ILE A 219 4.36 2.73 -10.28
N GLY A 220 3.58 1.70 -9.96
CA GLY A 220 4.07 0.42 -9.46
C GLY A 220 3.76 -0.73 -10.41
N ILE A 221 4.76 -1.60 -10.63
CA ILE A 221 4.57 -2.91 -11.25
C ILE A 221 4.83 -3.97 -10.19
N TYR A 222 3.85 -4.83 -9.96
CA TYR A 222 3.93 -5.88 -8.95
C TYR A 222 3.71 -7.26 -9.56
N TYR A 223 4.42 -8.22 -9.00
CA TYR A 223 4.22 -9.63 -9.27
C TYR A 223 4.08 -10.37 -7.93
N LEU A 224 2.95 -11.03 -7.72
CA LEU A 224 2.69 -11.80 -6.49
C LEU A 224 2.54 -13.29 -6.84
N PHE A 225 3.11 -14.14 -5.99
CA PHE A 225 3.10 -15.60 -6.11
C PHE A 225 2.02 -16.24 -5.23
#